data_AF-A0A1A0HAZ9-F1
#
_entry.id   AF-A0A1A0HAZ9-F1
#
_cell.length_a   1.000
_cell.length_b   1.000
_cell.length_c   1.000
_cell.angle_alpha   90.00
_cell.angle_beta   90.00
_cell.angle_gamma   90.00
#
_symmetry.space_group_name_H-M   'P 1'
#
loop_
_entity.id
_entity.type
_entity.pdbx_description
1 polymer ?
#
loop_
_entity_poly.entity_id
_entity_poly.type
_entity_poly.pdbx_seq_one_letter_code
_entity_poly.pdbx_strand_id
1 'polypeptide(L)'
;MAHKMIAIQLTNCLSVLENEHDLESVFSGETLDAAATPVFRNRILSYTTLRELPVVSGMLKSEHLLYPSIAALKKGEPPLLSTQLNKLHFIKKNAPVLTVFIHEKGLKREYCKIYFKVLQNNLTCYVLMFSEGDNIVLFNNALKPHCDAIFKDTKIRVIGASGASSTFGNAAMKMFLLNSSSVSLVDGMEKDLIESMESIKDLTISNAQKSNKLYGAVASQRRTEVLKLLSLAVSIAPVPFATFFEHGNRKIDGVKVPGSIRIFQTSPKTSDVHMSNDSLVLSTIMLTLIEQEVLKMRGNNKPSLV
;
A
#
# COMPACT_ATOMS: atom_id res chain seq x y z
N MET A 1 -46.98 -9.36 -63.33
CA MET A 1 -46.66 -7.97 -62.94
C MET A 1 -46.82 -7.90 -61.43
N ALA A 2 -45.80 -8.22 -60.64
CA ALA A 2 -44.66 -7.37 -60.29
C ALA A 2 -44.99 -6.38 -59.15
N HIS A 3 -44.23 -6.53 -58.05
CA HIS A 3 -43.95 -5.57 -56.95
C HIS A 3 -45.03 -5.29 -55.89
N LYS A 4 -44.86 -5.81 -54.67
CA LYS A 4 -44.16 -5.13 -53.54
C LYS A 4 -44.25 -5.91 -52.21
N MET A 5 -43.10 -5.92 -51.49
CA MET A 5 -42.89 -6.14 -50.04
C MET A 5 -43.21 -7.54 -49.51
N ILE A 6 -42.29 -8.42 -49.08
CA ILE A 6 -41.04 -8.29 -48.29
C ILE A 6 -41.17 -7.32 -47.12
N ALA A 7 -41.58 -7.86 -45.97
CA ALA A 7 -40.85 -7.84 -44.69
C ALA A 7 -41.84 -8.08 -43.54
N ILE A 8 -41.34 -8.68 -42.46
CA ILE A 8 -42.01 -8.92 -41.17
C ILE A 8 -42.81 -10.24 -41.10
N GLN A 9 -42.10 -11.34 -40.86
CA GLN A 9 -42.44 -12.34 -39.83
C GLN A 9 -41.42 -13.50 -39.88
N LEU A 10 -40.17 -13.19 -39.53
CA LEU A 10 -39.15 -14.19 -39.19
C LEU A 10 -38.29 -13.60 -38.06
N THR A 11 -38.92 -13.28 -36.94
CA THR A 11 -38.22 -12.74 -35.77
C THR A 11 -38.93 -13.20 -34.51
N ASN A 12 -38.92 -14.51 -34.24
CA ASN A 12 -39.34 -15.03 -32.93
C ASN A 12 -38.88 -16.49 -32.65
N CYS A 13 -37.66 -16.87 -33.05
CA CYS A 13 -37.10 -18.17 -32.65
C CYS A 13 -35.64 -18.10 -32.13
N LEU A 14 -35.16 -16.94 -31.69
CA LEU A 14 -33.78 -16.79 -31.18
C LEU A 14 -33.63 -16.04 -29.85
N SER A 15 -34.69 -15.83 -29.07
CA SER A 15 -34.63 -15.01 -27.84
C SER A 15 -34.77 -15.78 -26.52
N VAL A 16 -34.54 -17.09 -26.48
CA VAL A 16 -34.70 -17.89 -25.23
C VAL A 16 -33.43 -18.68 -24.83
N LEU A 17 -32.30 -18.50 -25.52
CA LEU A 17 -31.06 -19.26 -25.21
C LEU A 17 -29.85 -18.40 -24.81
N GLU A 18 -29.98 -17.07 -24.71
CA GLU A 18 -28.84 -16.18 -24.40
C GLU A 18 -28.80 -15.65 -22.96
N ASN A 19 -29.75 -16.01 -22.08
CA ASN A 19 -29.83 -15.45 -20.71
C ASN A 19 -29.44 -16.41 -19.56
N GLU A 20 -29.10 -17.67 -19.83
CA GLU A 20 -28.73 -18.61 -18.74
C GLU A 20 -27.21 -18.71 -18.50
N HIS A 21 -26.37 -18.42 -19.50
CA HIS A 21 -24.91 -18.54 -19.34
C HIS A 21 -24.22 -17.34 -18.67
N ASP A 22 -24.87 -16.19 -18.59
CA ASP A 22 -24.29 -15.00 -17.93
C ASP A 22 -24.44 -15.05 -16.40
N LEU A 23 -25.39 -15.82 -15.86
CA LEU A 23 -25.58 -15.96 -14.42
C LEU A 23 -24.70 -17.06 -13.80
N GLU A 24 -24.38 -18.13 -14.54
CA GLU A 24 -23.46 -19.19 -14.07
C GLU A 24 -22.01 -18.70 -13.95
N SER A 25 -21.60 -17.73 -14.77
CA SER A 25 -20.27 -17.10 -14.72
C SER A 25 -20.04 -16.33 -13.40
N VAL A 26 -21.09 -15.72 -12.85
CA VAL A 26 -21.03 -14.94 -11.59
C VAL A 26 -20.87 -15.83 -10.35
N PHE A 27 -21.29 -17.10 -10.44
CA PHE A 27 -21.23 -18.09 -9.35
C PHE A 27 -20.41 -19.33 -9.70
N SER A 28 -19.45 -19.19 -10.61
CA SER A 28 -18.50 -20.26 -10.88
C SER A 28 -17.71 -20.61 -9.60
N GLY A 29 -17.29 -21.87 -9.47
CA GLY A 29 -16.44 -22.31 -8.35
C GLY A 29 -15.17 -21.47 -8.22
N GLU A 30 -14.60 -21.02 -9.35
CA GLU A 30 -13.45 -20.13 -9.39
C GLU A 30 -13.74 -18.75 -8.78
N THR A 31 -14.94 -18.19 -9.03
CA THR A 31 -15.37 -16.91 -8.44
C THR A 31 -15.60 -17.04 -6.93
N LEU A 32 -16.17 -18.15 -6.46
CA LEU A 32 -16.36 -18.47 -5.04
C LEU A 32 -15.04 -18.71 -4.30
N ASP A 33 -14.09 -19.40 -4.92
CA ASP A 33 -12.76 -19.64 -4.37
C ASP A 33 -11.94 -18.34 -4.29
N ALA A 34 -12.00 -17.50 -5.33
CA ALA A 34 -11.39 -16.18 -5.31
C ALA A 34 -11.98 -15.31 -4.18
N ALA A 35 -13.29 -15.38 -3.97
CA ALA A 35 -14.01 -14.71 -2.88
C ALA A 35 -13.61 -15.19 -1.46
N ALA A 36 -13.20 -16.45 -1.33
CA ALA A 36 -12.74 -17.02 -0.08
C ALA A 36 -11.26 -16.73 0.23
N THR A 37 -10.51 -16.18 -0.73
CA THR A 37 -9.07 -15.89 -0.58
C THR A 37 -8.78 -15.11 0.70
N PRO A 38 -7.94 -15.64 1.62
CA PRO A 38 -7.59 -14.94 2.84
C PRO A 38 -6.61 -13.79 2.53
N VAL A 39 -6.93 -12.62 3.04
CA VAL A 39 -6.17 -11.38 3.02
C VAL A 39 -6.10 -10.85 4.44
N PHE A 40 -4.90 -10.67 4.98
CA PHE A 40 -4.67 -10.23 6.36
C PHE A 40 -5.44 -11.06 7.41
N ARG A 41 -5.54 -12.38 7.18
CA ARG A 41 -6.31 -13.36 7.97
C ARG A 41 -7.84 -13.20 7.92
N ASN A 42 -8.38 -12.34 7.05
CA ASN A 42 -9.81 -12.20 6.77
C ASN A 42 -10.12 -12.58 5.32
N ARG A 43 -11.34 -13.01 4.99
CA ARG A 43 -11.70 -13.25 3.58
C ARG A 43 -11.73 -11.93 2.81
N ILE A 44 -11.28 -11.92 1.55
CA ILE A 44 -11.29 -10.68 0.74
C ILE A 44 -12.68 -10.06 0.62
N LEU A 45 -13.75 -10.86 0.58
CA LEU A 45 -15.14 -10.37 0.57
C LEU A 45 -15.55 -9.61 1.82
N SER A 46 -14.83 -9.75 2.94
CA SER A 46 -15.15 -9.00 4.16
C SER A 46 -14.83 -7.51 4.04
N TYR A 47 -13.99 -7.12 3.07
CA TYR A 47 -13.55 -5.75 2.84
C TYR A 47 -14.53 -4.98 1.94
N THR A 48 -15.68 -4.64 2.51
CA THR A 48 -16.82 -4.06 1.76
C THR A 48 -16.85 -2.53 1.73
N THR A 49 -16.02 -1.86 2.52
CA THR A 49 -16.10 -0.40 2.71
C THR A 49 -14.81 0.27 2.24
N LEU A 50 -14.93 1.29 1.40
CA LEU A 50 -13.82 2.16 1.03
C LEU A 50 -13.81 3.39 1.93
N ARG A 51 -12.76 3.58 2.72
CA ARG A 51 -12.61 4.74 3.61
C ARG A 51 -11.63 5.74 2.99
N GLU A 52 -12.01 7.02 2.97
CA GLU A 52 -11.14 8.12 2.56
C GLU A 52 -10.64 8.90 3.78
N LEU A 53 -9.31 8.95 3.93
CA LEU A 53 -8.60 9.52 5.07
C LEU A 53 -7.80 10.74 4.59
N PRO A 54 -8.22 11.97 4.94
CA PRO A 54 -7.51 13.16 4.52
C PRO A 54 -6.13 13.26 5.20
N VAL A 55 -5.11 13.56 4.39
CA VAL A 55 -3.75 13.84 4.82
C VAL A 55 -3.52 15.34 4.74
N VAL A 56 -3.16 15.95 5.86
CA VAL A 56 -2.83 17.38 5.93
C VAL A 56 -1.46 17.59 6.55
N SER A 57 -0.83 18.71 6.23
CA SER A 57 0.40 19.14 6.90
C SER A 57 0.06 19.70 8.28
N GLY A 58 0.77 19.26 9.31
CA GLY A 58 0.67 19.81 10.66
C GLY A 58 1.22 21.22 10.77
N MET A 59 1.09 21.82 11.97
CA MET A 59 1.60 23.16 12.26
C MET A 59 3.13 23.24 12.16
N LEU A 60 3.82 22.12 12.44
CA LEU A 60 5.24 21.96 12.18
C LEU A 60 5.44 21.55 10.71
N LYS A 61 6.33 22.23 9.97
CA LYS A 61 6.59 22.04 8.51
C LYS A 61 7.01 20.62 8.06
N SER A 62 7.05 19.65 8.97
CA SER A 62 7.55 18.28 8.76
C SER A 62 6.70 17.22 9.50
N GLU A 63 5.42 17.50 9.70
CA GLU A 63 4.45 16.55 10.25
C GLU A 63 3.29 16.37 9.25
N HIS A 64 2.96 15.12 8.94
CA HIS A 64 1.71 14.76 8.28
C HIS A 64 0.71 14.28 9.32
N LEU A 65 -0.52 14.77 9.21
CA LEU A 65 -1.65 14.39 10.05
C LEU A 65 -2.66 13.66 9.18
N LEU A 66 -3.03 12.45 9.60
CA LEU A 66 -4.06 11.63 8.94
C LEU A 66 -5.34 11.69 9.75
N TYR A 67 -6.41 12.22 9.17
CA TYR A 67 -7.69 12.37 9.87
C TYR A 67 -8.66 11.24 9.51
N PRO A 68 -9.62 10.92 10.40
CA PRO A 68 -10.58 9.84 10.16
C PRO A 68 -11.60 10.16 9.06
N SER A 69 -11.83 11.45 8.78
CA SER A 69 -12.69 11.95 7.70
C SER A 69 -12.48 13.47 7.50
N ILE A 70 -13.02 14.03 6.42
CA ILE A 70 -13.07 15.49 6.20
C ILE A 70 -13.93 16.17 7.28
N ALA A 71 -15.02 15.52 7.72
CA ALA A 71 -15.91 16.05 8.75
C ALA A 71 -15.18 16.20 10.10
N ALA A 72 -14.39 15.20 10.49
CA ALA A 72 -13.57 15.24 11.71
C ALA A 72 -12.55 16.38 11.67
N LEU A 73 -11.85 16.53 10.53
CA LEU A 73 -10.91 17.62 10.30
C LEU A 73 -11.58 19.00 10.46
N LYS A 74 -12.79 19.19 9.90
CA LYS A 74 -13.55 20.45 10.04
C LYS A 74 -13.95 20.77 11.47
N LYS A 75 -14.32 19.74 12.24
CA LYS A 75 -14.71 19.87 13.65
C LYS A 75 -13.52 20.08 14.58
N GLY A 76 -12.29 20.00 14.06
CA GLY A 76 -11.08 20.08 14.89
C GLY A 76 -10.88 18.86 15.78
N GLU A 77 -11.44 17.70 15.40
CA GLU A 77 -11.18 16.43 16.09
C GLU A 77 -9.70 16.04 15.94
N PRO A 78 -9.11 15.28 16.88
CA PRO A 78 -7.73 14.84 16.74
C PRO A 78 -7.54 13.95 15.50
N PRO A 79 -6.35 13.94 14.88
CA PRO A 79 -6.03 13.01 13.79
C PRO A 79 -6.02 11.56 14.31
N LEU A 80 -6.07 10.57 13.43
CA LEU A 80 -5.82 9.17 13.78
C LEU A 80 -4.32 8.92 13.99
N LEU A 81 -3.52 9.35 13.00
CA LEU A 81 -2.07 9.19 12.99
C LEU A 81 -1.40 10.53 12.74
N SER A 82 -0.23 10.73 13.34
CA SER A 82 0.67 11.80 12.92
C SER A 82 2.10 11.33 12.72
N THR A 83 2.82 11.93 11.79
CA THR A 83 4.22 11.61 11.50
C THR A 83 5.15 12.69 12.03
N GLN A 84 6.33 12.30 12.51
CA GLN A 84 7.37 13.24 12.91
C GLN A 84 8.70 12.80 12.33
N LEU A 85 9.22 13.60 11.41
CA LEU A 85 10.52 13.34 10.80
C LEU A 85 11.64 13.58 11.82
N ASN A 86 12.53 12.61 11.96
CA ASN A 86 13.75 12.79 12.74
C ASN A 86 14.83 13.44 11.86
N LYS A 87 14.96 14.76 11.98
CA LYS A 87 15.97 15.52 11.23
C LYS A 87 17.40 15.19 11.63
N LEU A 88 17.64 14.55 12.78
CA LEU A 88 18.98 14.22 13.26
C LEU A 88 19.31 12.72 13.11
N HIS A 89 18.54 11.98 12.30
CA HIS A 89 18.75 10.55 12.09
C HIS A 89 20.15 10.22 11.52
N PHE A 90 20.76 11.15 10.78
CA PHE A 90 22.12 10.99 10.25
C PHE A 90 23.22 11.18 11.31
N ILE A 91 22.92 11.81 12.46
CA ILE A 91 23.92 12.00 13.53
C ILE A 91 23.98 10.76 14.42
N LYS A 92 22.81 10.17 14.72
CA LYS A 92 22.70 9.02 15.62
C LYS A 92 22.49 7.75 14.81
N LYS A 93 23.53 6.93 14.73
CA LYS A 93 23.49 5.61 14.10
C LYS A 93 22.28 4.80 14.61
N ASN A 94 21.52 4.21 13.69
CA ASN A 94 20.28 3.46 13.99
C ASN A 94 19.16 4.26 14.65
N ALA A 95 19.14 5.59 14.49
CA ALA A 95 17.95 6.35 14.87
C ALA A 95 16.84 6.15 13.82
N PRO A 96 15.56 6.15 14.24
CA PRO A 96 14.46 6.12 13.29
C PRO A 96 14.50 7.38 12.43
N VAL A 97 14.19 7.24 11.14
CA VAL A 97 14.05 8.37 10.20
C VAL A 97 12.71 9.08 10.36
N LEU A 98 11.68 8.33 10.77
CA LEU A 98 10.31 8.82 10.93
C LEU A 98 9.69 8.09 12.13
N THR A 99 9.00 8.81 13.00
CA THR A 99 8.15 8.22 14.05
C THR A 99 6.70 8.51 13.72
N VAL A 100 5.85 7.48 13.79
CA VAL A 100 4.40 7.61 13.64
C VAL A 100 3.78 7.49 15.02
N PHE A 101 2.88 8.41 15.33
CA PHE A 101 2.12 8.46 16.56
C PHE A 101 0.67 8.13 16.28
N ILE A 102 0.03 7.43 17.20
CA ILE A 102 -1.41 7.22 17.23
C ILE A 102 -2.04 8.17 18.25
N HIS A 103 -3.22 8.71 17.93
CA HIS A 103 -3.97 9.56 18.84
C HIS A 103 -5.28 8.87 19.20
N GLU A 104 -5.39 8.44 20.45
CA GLU A 104 -6.59 7.77 20.97
C GLU A 104 -6.97 8.38 22.31
N LYS A 105 -8.27 8.64 22.50
CA LYS A 105 -8.82 9.15 23.76
C LYS A 105 -8.09 10.42 24.26
N GLY A 106 -7.66 11.27 23.32
CA GLY A 106 -6.94 12.52 23.62
C GLY A 106 -5.46 12.36 23.97
N LEU A 107 -4.89 11.16 23.87
CA LEU A 107 -3.48 10.89 24.14
C LEU A 107 -2.71 10.62 22.85
N LYS A 108 -1.54 11.23 22.71
CA LYS A 108 -0.55 10.96 21.65
C LYS A 108 0.45 9.92 22.16
N ARG A 109 0.56 8.77 21.47
CA ARG A 109 1.49 7.68 21.82
C ARG A 109 2.32 7.27 20.62
N GLU A 110 3.56 6.83 20.84
CA GLU A 110 4.36 6.23 19.77
C GLU A 110 3.64 4.98 19.28
N TYR A 111 3.44 4.88 17.97
CA TYR A 111 2.78 3.76 17.32
C TYR A 111 3.77 2.91 16.54
N CYS A 112 4.62 3.57 15.75
CA CYS A 112 5.62 2.89 14.93
C CYS A 112 6.88 3.75 14.78
N LYS A 113 8.05 3.12 14.90
CA LYS A 113 9.35 3.71 14.54
C LYS A 113 9.78 3.17 13.19
N ILE A 114 10.15 4.07 12.29
CA ILE A 114 10.50 3.71 10.92
C ILE A 114 11.98 3.97 10.74
N TYR A 115 12.69 2.93 10.32
CA TYR A 115 14.12 2.96 10.05
C TYR A 115 14.36 2.77 8.56
N PHE A 116 15.49 3.26 8.06
CA PHE A 116 15.89 3.11 6.67
C PHE A 116 17.21 2.34 6.58
N LYS A 117 17.27 1.32 5.72
CA LYS A 117 18.49 0.52 5.46
C LYS A 117 18.75 0.40 3.96
N VAL A 118 19.98 0.69 3.55
CA VAL A 118 20.50 0.37 2.22
C VAL A 118 21.04 -1.05 2.31
N LEU A 119 20.50 -1.92 1.47
CA LEU A 119 20.88 -3.33 1.47
C LEU A 119 21.95 -3.56 0.40
N GLN A 120 21.68 -3.10 -0.82
CA GLN A 120 22.57 -3.16 -1.96
C GLN A 120 22.28 -2.00 -2.94
N ASN A 121 23.07 -1.91 -4.00
CA ASN A 121 22.77 -0.98 -5.09
C ASN A 121 21.36 -1.23 -5.62
N ASN A 122 20.57 -0.16 -5.71
CA ASN A 122 19.18 -0.18 -6.17
C ASN A 122 18.19 -0.98 -5.29
N LEU A 123 18.62 -1.47 -4.12
CA LEU A 123 17.78 -2.17 -3.16
C LEU A 123 17.94 -1.56 -1.76
N THR A 124 16.88 -0.89 -1.32
CA THR A 124 16.81 -0.31 0.04
C THR A 124 15.58 -0.86 0.75
N CYS A 125 15.44 -0.62 2.04
CA CYS A 125 14.20 -0.96 2.74
C CYS A 125 13.87 0.04 3.84
N TYR A 126 12.59 0.08 4.20
CA TYR A 126 12.12 0.66 5.44
C TYR A 126 11.74 -0.45 6.40
N VAL A 127 12.18 -0.36 7.66
CA VAL A 127 11.78 -1.27 8.73
C VAL A 127 10.81 -0.52 9.62
N LEU A 128 9.56 -0.95 9.62
CA LEU A 128 8.48 -0.42 10.46
C LEU A 128 8.44 -1.28 11.72
N MET A 129 8.88 -0.69 12.84
CA MET A 129 8.84 -1.34 14.14
C MET A 129 7.67 -0.80 14.94
N PHE A 130 6.62 -1.60 15.07
CA PHE A 130 5.41 -1.22 15.78
C PHE A 130 5.61 -1.38 17.28
N SER A 131 4.98 -0.49 18.06
CA SER A 131 5.03 -0.58 19.53
C SER A 131 4.19 -1.75 20.04
N GLU A 132 3.17 -2.14 19.27
CA GLU A 132 2.32 -3.30 19.49
C GLU A 132 2.10 -4.01 18.13
N GLY A 133 2.38 -5.31 18.07
CA GLY A 133 2.20 -6.14 16.86
C GLY A 133 3.48 -6.40 16.07
N ASP A 134 3.32 -7.01 14.88
CA ASP A 134 4.42 -7.52 14.07
C ASP A 134 5.17 -6.40 13.33
N ASN A 135 6.50 -6.48 13.29
CA ASN A 135 7.32 -5.60 12.47
C ASN A 135 7.07 -5.84 10.97
N ILE A 136 7.30 -4.82 10.14
CA ILE A 136 7.14 -4.92 8.69
C ILE A 136 8.39 -4.38 7.99
N VAL A 137 8.90 -5.13 7.01
CA VAL A 137 9.99 -4.69 6.14
C VAL A 137 9.46 -4.38 4.75
N LEU A 138 9.59 -3.12 4.33
CA LEU A 138 9.25 -2.63 2.99
C LEU A 138 10.50 -2.59 2.12
N PHE A 139 10.72 -3.60 1.29
CA PHE A 139 11.81 -3.61 0.31
C PHE A 139 11.48 -2.72 -0.87
N ASN A 140 12.44 -1.94 -1.32
CA ASN A 140 12.25 -0.91 -2.33
C ASN A 140 13.21 -1.12 -3.52
N ASN A 141 12.63 -1.26 -4.70
CA ASN A 141 13.34 -1.45 -5.96
C ASN A 141 13.55 -0.12 -6.68
N ALA A 142 14.80 0.31 -6.87
CA ALA A 142 15.09 1.54 -7.60
C ALA A 142 15.12 1.38 -9.14
N LEU A 143 15.29 0.17 -9.68
CA LEU A 143 15.35 -0.07 -11.14
C LEU A 143 13.98 0.01 -11.81
N LYS A 144 12.96 -0.50 -11.12
CA LYS A 144 11.55 -0.32 -11.46
C LYS A 144 10.83 0.06 -10.18
N PRO A 145 10.66 1.37 -9.91
CA PRO A 145 10.09 1.89 -8.67
C PRO A 145 8.83 1.17 -8.17
N HIS A 146 9.02 0.39 -7.11
CA HIS A 146 7.95 -0.20 -6.30
C HIS A 146 8.51 -0.62 -4.94
N CYS A 147 7.60 -0.80 -3.98
CA CYS A 147 7.92 -1.39 -2.69
C CYS A 147 7.16 -2.71 -2.50
N ASP A 148 7.80 -3.71 -1.92
CA ASP A 148 7.20 -5.00 -1.59
C ASP A 148 7.32 -5.26 -0.07
N ALA A 149 6.27 -5.81 0.51
CA ALA A 149 6.22 -6.25 1.91
C ALA A 149 5.36 -7.50 2.06
N ILE A 150 5.48 -8.14 3.22
CA ILE A 150 4.53 -9.16 3.69
C ILE A 150 3.90 -8.64 4.99
N PHE A 151 2.59 -8.75 5.09
CA PHE A 151 1.85 -8.43 6.31
C PHE A 151 0.77 -9.49 6.51
N LYS A 152 0.75 -10.15 7.66
CA LYS A 152 -0.21 -11.24 7.97
C LYS A 152 -0.33 -12.24 6.81
N ASP A 153 0.82 -12.73 6.36
CA ASP A 153 0.96 -13.73 5.28
C ASP A 153 0.45 -13.28 3.90
N THR A 154 0.12 -12.00 3.74
CA THR A 154 -0.32 -11.40 2.48
C THR A 154 0.81 -10.58 1.88
N LYS A 155 1.18 -10.89 0.63
CA LYS A 155 2.16 -10.11 -0.13
C LYS A 155 1.54 -8.80 -0.60
N ILE A 156 2.23 -7.70 -0.35
CA ILE A 156 1.80 -6.35 -0.72
C ILE A 156 2.83 -5.78 -1.69
N ARG A 157 2.35 -5.14 -2.76
CA ARG A 157 3.18 -4.32 -3.65
C ARG A 157 2.62 -2.92 -3.77
N VAL A 158 3.41 -1.91 -3.42
CA VAL A 158 3.07 -0.50 -3.65
C VAL A 158 3.80 0.01 -4.88
N ILE A 159 3.03 0.41 -5.88
CA ILE A 159 3.50 1.05 -7.10
C ILE A 159 3.31 2.56 -6.96
N GLY A 160 4.26 3.31 -7.48
CA GLY A 160 4.21 4.76 -7.54
C GLY A 160 4.96 5.46 -6.41
N ALA A 161 5.22 4.76 -5.30
CA ALA A 161 6.29 5.13 -4.40
C ALA A 161 7.63 4.68 -5.00
N SER A 162 8.58 5.59 -5.15
CA SER A 162 9.91 5.26 -5.62
C SER A 162 10.89 5.26 -4.44
N GLY A 163 11.88 4.39 -4.43
CA GLY A 163 13.09 4.59 -3.64
C GLY A 163 14.19 5.26 -4.44
N ALA A 164 13.99 5.49 -5.73
CA ALA A 164 14.98 6.04 -6.65
C ALA A 164 15.05 7.57 -6.57
N SER A 165 16.22 8.10 -6.91
CA SER A 165 16.58 9.52 -6.98
C SER A 165 15.92 10.20 -8.19
N SER A 166 14.58 10.13 -8.28
CA SER A 166 13.83 10.93 -9.26
C SER A 166 13.47 12.26 -8.63
N THR A 167 13.72 13.35 -9.36
CA THR A 167 13.39 14.73 -8.97
C THR A 167 11.90 15.06 -9.10
N PHE A 168 11.10 14.15 -9.66
CA PHE A 168 9.66 14.31 -9.81
C PHE A 168 8.96 13.31 -8.88
N GLY A 169 8.29 13.85 -7.85
CA GLY A 169 7.46 13.04 -6.96
C GLY A 169 6.25 12.47 -7.71
N ASN A 170 5.75 11.33 -7.24
CA ASN A 170 4.56 10.74 -7.82
C ASN A 170 3.29 11.22 -7.12
N ALA A 171 2.37 11.81 -7.88
CA ALA A 171 1.09 12.31 -7.39
C ALA A 171 0.10 11.19 -7.01
N ALA A 172 0.41 9.93 -7.34
CA ALA A 172 -0.43 8.79 -6.99
C ALA A 172 0.38 7.56 -6.56
N MET A 173 -0.06 6.93 -5.47
CA MET A 173 0.44 5.62 -5.03
C MET A 173 -0.69 4.60 -5.04
N LYS A 174 -0.37 3.37 -5.41
CA LYS A 174 -1.32 2.26 -5.50
C LYS A 174 -0.73 1.02 -4.85
N MET A 175 -1.39 0.53 -3.81
CA MET A 175 -1.06 -0.70 -3.12
C MET A 175 -1.91 -1.84 -3.67
N PHE A 176 -1.28 -2.90 -4.15
CA PHE A 176 -1.93 -4.11 -4.62
C PHE A 176 -1.61 -5.27 -3.69
N LEU A 177 -2.57 -6.17 -3.51
CA LEU A 177 -2.36 -7.45 -2.86
C LEU A 177 -1.95 -8.45 -3.93
N LEU A 178 -0.83 -9.13 -3.73
CA LEU A 178 -0.31 -10.09 -4.68
C LEU A 178 -0.79 -11.50 -4.33
N ASN A 179 -1.04 -12.30 -5.37
CA ASN A 179 -1.20 -13.74 -5.20
C ASN A 179 0.05 -14.34 -4.53
N SER A 180 -0.11 -15.39 -3.72
CA SER A 180 1.00 -16.05 -3.02
C SER A 180 2.08 -16.57 -3.97
N SER A 181 1.70 -16.97 -5.19
CA SER A 181 2.60 -17.42 -6.25
C SER A 181 3.34 -16.29 -6.96
N SER A 182 2.88 -15.04 -6.84
CA SER A 182 3.47 -13.90 -7.52
C SER A 182 4.85 -13.57 -6.95
N VAL A 183 5.79 -13.32 -7.87
CA VAL A 183 7.16 -12.95 -7.52
C VAL A 183 7.20 -11.62 -6.79
N SER A 184 7.94 -11.59 -5.69
CA SER A 184 8.08 -10.42 -4.83
C SER A 184 9.45 -10.36 -4.17
N LEU A 185 9.94 -9.17 -3.82
CA LEU A 185 11.22 -9.03 -3.11
C LEU A 185 11.21 -9.66 -1.70
N VAL A 186 10.02 -9.96 -1.17
CA VAL A 186 9.90 -10.65 0.11
C VAL A 186 9.99 -12.17 0.01
N ASP A 187 10.09 -12.77 -1.18
CA ASP A 187 10.16 -14.24 -1.27
C ASP A 187 11.45 -14.74 -0.61
N GLY A 188 11.30 -15.75 0.27
CA GLY A 188 12.38 -16.30 1.08
C GLY A 188 12.62 -15.57 2.41
N MET A 189 11.82 -14.55 2.75
CA MET A 189 11.81 -13.94 4.09
C MET A 189 11.33 -14.94 5.14
N GLU A 190 12.09 -15.07 6.22
CA GLU A 190 11.68 -15.82 7.41
C GLU A 190 10.86 -14.90 8.31
N LYS A 191 9.62 -15.29 8.60
CA LYS A 191 8.67 -14.49 9.38
C LYS A 191 9.15 -14.30 10.82
N ASP A 192 9.63 -15.37 11.43
CA ASP A 192 10.13 -15.39 12.81
C ASP A 192 11.27 -14.38 13.01
N LEU A 193 12.14 -14.20 12.00
CA LEU A 193 13.23 -13.25 12.05
C LEU A 193 12.75 -11.80 12.09
N ILE A 194 11.63 -11.48 11.44
CA ILE A 194 11.04 -10.13 11.43
C ILE A 194 10.34 -9.86 12.76
N GLU A 195 9.58 -10.83 13.25
CA GLU A 195 8.83 -10.74 14.50
C GLU A 195 9.77 -10.58 15.70
N SER A 196 10.94 -11.21 15.68
CA SER A 196 11.94 -11.13 16.76
C SER A 196 12.89 -9.93 16.65
N MET A 197 12.74 -9.02 15.67
CA MET A 197 13.68 -7.89 15.54
C MET A 197 13.51 -6.88 16.68
N GLU A 198 14.61 -6.60 17.39
CA GLU A 198 14.69 -5.53 18.39
C GLU A 198 15.40 -4.28 17.84
N SER A 199 16.12 -4.44 16.74
CA SER A 199 16.89 -3.38 16.11
C SER A 199 16.95 -3.52 14.59
N ILE A 200 17.12 -2.39 13.89
CA ILE A 200 17.38 -2.36 12.43
C ILE A 200 18.64 -3.16 12.04
N LYS A 201 19.57 -3.38 12.98
CA LYS A 201 20.78 -4.16 12.75
C LYS A 201 20.48 -5.63 12.50
N ASP A 202 19.43 -6.16 13.14
CA ASP A 202 19.08 -7.58 13.13
C ASP A 202 18.54 -8.01 11.77
N LEU A 203 18.11 -7.06 10.94
CA LEU A 203 17.73 -7.32 9.55
C LEU A 203 18.94 -7.84 8.77
N THR A 204 18.96 -9.14 8.51
CA THR A 204 19.93 -9.81 7.66
C THR A 204 19.22 -10.43 6.47
N ILE A 205 19.87 -10.43 5.30
CA ILE A 205 19.31 -11.05 4.10
C ILE A 205 19.72 -12.52 4.09
N SER A 206 18.74 -13.40 4.24
CA SER A 206 18.95 -14.85 4.28
C SER A 206 19.42 -15.40 2.92
N ASN A 207 19.99 -16.60 2.90
CA ASN A 207 20.36 -17.26 1.65
C ASN A 207 19.12 -17.60 0.80
N ALA A 208 17.99 -17.90 1.44
CA ALA A 208 16.71 -18.09 0.77
C ALA A 208 16.29 -16.81 0.03
N GLN A 209 16.37 -15.64 0.66
CA GLN A 209 16.11 -14.37 -0.01
C GLN A 209 17.10 -14.08 -1.15
N LYS A 210 18.39 -14.39 -0.98
CA LYS A 210 19.37 -14.20 -2.07
C LYS A 210 19.10 -15.08 -3.28
N SER A 211 18.48 -16.24 -3.08
CA SER A 211 18.10 -17.15 -4.16
C SER A 211 16.86 -16.69 -4.94
N ASN A 212 16.12 -15.69 -4.44
CA ASN A 212 14.98 -15.09 -5.11
C ASN A 212 15.41 -14.46 -6.45
N LYS A 213 14.76 -14.86 -7.54
CA LYS A 213 15.07 -14.39 -8.90
C LYS A 213 14.93 -12.88 -9.05
N LEU A 214 13.89 -12.28 -8.46
CA LEU A 214 13.68 -10.83 -8.50
C LEU A 214 14.74 -10.11 -7.66
N TYR A 215 15.05 -10.61 -6.46
CA TYR A 215 16.15 -10.08 -5.65
C TYR A 215 17.46 -10.08 -6.44
N GLY A 216 17.84 -11.23 -7.00
CA GLY A 216 19.06 -11.38 -7.79
C GLY A 216 19.08 -10.52 -9.05
N ALA A 217 17.94 -10.32 -9.72
CA ALA A 217 17.86 -9.43 -10.87
C ALA A 217 18.06 -7.95 -10.48
N VAL A 218 17.49 -7.52 -9.34
CA VAL A 218 17.65 -6.15 -8.82
C VAL A 218 19.09 -5.91 -8.37
N ALA A 219 19.64 -6.82 -7.55
CA ALA A 219 21.00 -6.79 -7.05
C ALA A 219 22.04 -6.70 -8.18
N SER A 220 21.87 -7.50 -9.22
CA SER A 220 22.75 -7.53 -10.40
C SER A 220 22.41 -6.48 -11.47
N GLN A 221 21.49 -5.55 -11.19
CA GLN A 221 21.13 -4.45 -12.10
C GLN A 221 20.56 -4.88 -13.47
N ARG A 222 19.92 -6.06 -13.53
CA ARG A 222 19.35 -6.64 -14.77
C ARG A 222 17.95 -6.08 -15.03
N ARG A 223 17.87 -4.84 -15.50
CA ARG A 223 16.59 -4.11 -15.70
C ARG A 223 15.56 -4.86 -16.55
N THR A 224 15.97 -5.46 -17.67
CA THR A 224 15.06 -6.20 -18.56
C THR A 224 14.44 -7.42 -17.87
N GLU A 225 15.24 -8.13 -17.08
CA GLU A 225 14.78 -9.29 -16.31
C GLU A 225 13.84 -8.87 -15.18
N VAL A 226 14.14 -7.77 -14.48
CA VAL A 226 13.22 -7.18 -13.50
C VAL A 226 11.87 -6.86 -14.15
N LEU A 227 11.85 -6.22 -15.32
CA LEU A 227 10.59 -5.91 -16.00
C LEU A 227 9.82 -7.18 -16.39
N LYS A 228 10.51 -8.20 -16.91
CA LYS A 228 9.91 -9.50 -17.27
C LYS A 228 9.33 -10.23 -16.05
N LEU A 229 10.04 -10.25 -14.92
CA LEU A 229 9.55 -10.88 -13.70
C LEU A 229 8.33 -10.14 -13.16
N LEU A 230 8.37 -8.81 -13.14
CA LEU A 230 7.26 -8.00 -12.63
C LEU A 230 6.02 -8.06 -13.54
N SER A 231 6.17 -8.24 -14.85
CA SER A 231 5.02 -8.41 -15.75
C SER A 231 4.27 -9.73 -15.55
N LEU A 232 4.89 -10.71 -14.90
CA LEU A 232 4.27 -11.99 -14.57
C LEU A 232 3.57 -11.97 -13.20
N ALA A 233 3.68 -10.88 -12.44
CA ALA A 233 3.05 -10.80 -11.13
C ALA A 233 1.54 -10.60 -11.26
N VAL A 234 0.78 -11.46 -10.58
CA VAL A 234 -0.68 -11.43 -10.54
C VAL A 234 -1.14 -10.87 -9.19
N SER A 235 -2.07 -9.92 -9.22
CA SER A 235 -2.74 -9.42 -8.02
C SER A 235 -3.96 -10.27 -7.67
N ILE A 236 -4.32 -10.33 -6.39
CA ILE A 236 -5.54 -11.03 -5.94
C ILE A 236 -6.78 -10.35 -6.53
N ALA A 237 -6.75 -9.02 -6.66
CA ALA A 237 -7.79 -8.23 -7.29
C ALA A 237 -7.18 -7.24 -8.30
N PRO A 238 -7.89 -6.89 -9.38
CA PRO A 238 -7.40 -5.92 -10.38
C PRO A 238 -7.42 -4.47 -9.87
N VAL A 239 -8.04 -4.22 -8.72
CA VAL A 239 -8.13 -2.90 -8.09
C VAL A 239 -7.11 -2.76 -6.96
N PRO A 240 -6.52 -1.57 -6.75
CA PRO A 240 -5.62 -1.33 -5.63
C PRO A 240 -6.41 -1.36 -4.32
N PHE A 241 -5.84 -2.05 -3.33
CA PHE A 241 -6.43 -2.18 -2.00
C PHE A 241 -6.29 -0.90 -1.16
N ALA A 242 -5.20 -0.16 -1.40
CA ALA A 242 -5.01 1.18 -0.86
C ALA A 242 -4.47 2.11 -1.94
N THR A 243 -4.82 3.38 -1.86
CA THR A 243 -4.31 4.41 -2.77
C THR A 243 -4.01 5.69 -2.02
N PHE A 244 -3.08 6.47 -2.55
CA PHE A 244 -2.90 7.86 -2.19
C PHE A 244 -3.04 8.72 -3.45
N PHE A 245 -3.75 9.83 -3.33
CA PHE A 245 -3.87 10.83 -4.39
C PHE A 245 -3.54 12.21 -3.83
N GLU A 246 -2.66 12.92 -4.52
CA GLU A 246 -2.40 14.33 -4.26
C GLU A 246 -3.46 15.21 -4.95
N HIS A 247 -4.10 16.08 -4.18
CA HIS A 247 -5.16 16.97 -4.65
C HIS A 247 -4.64 18.35 -5.05
N GLY A 248 -3.37 18.69 -4.79
CA GLY A 248 -2.72 19.92 -5.26
C GLY A 248 -3.41 21.20 -4.79
N ASN A 249 -3.30 21.54 -3.50
CA ASN A 249 -3.87 22.73 -2.85
C ASN A 249 -5.40 22.96 -3.07
N ARG A 250 -6.13 22.00 -3.64
CA ARG A 250 -7.58 22.06 -3.80
C ARG A 250 -8.27 22.08 -2.44
N LYS A 251 -9.42 22.77 -2.40
CA LYS A 251 -10.32 22.73 -1.24
C LYS A 251 -11.32 21.59 -1.44
N ILE A 252 -11.38 20.66 -0.51
CA ILE A 252 -12.41 19.63 -0.42
C ILE A 252 -13.36 20.05 0.68
N ASP A 253 -14.63 20.26 0.32
CA ASP A 253 -15.67 20.80 1.18
C ASP A 253 -15.25 22.07 1.96
N GLY A 254 -14.46 22.95 1.34
CA GLY A 254 -13.99 24.19 1.95
C GLY A 254 -12.69 24.09 2.77
N VAL A 255 -12.16 22.88 3.01
CA VAL A 255 -10.87 22.66 3.70
C VAL A 255 -9.78 22.35 2.69
N LYS A 256 -8.60 22.98 2.83
CA LYS A 256 -7.44 22.63 2.00
C LYS A 256 -6.89 21.29 2.44
N VAL A 257 -6.95 20.31 1.55
CA VAL A 257 -6.47 18.95 1.79
C VAL A 257 -5.44 18.62 0.71
N PRO A 258 -4.14 18.57 1.05
CA PRO A 258 -3.07 18.26 0.09
C PRO A 258 -3.24 16.91 -0.60
N GLY A 259 -3.75 15.90 0.11
CA GLY A 259 -3.99 14.57 -0.44
C GLY A 259 -4.84 13.71 0.47
N SER A 260 -5.21 12.53 0.00
CA SER A 260 -6.02 11.58 0.75
C SER A 260 -5.55 10.15 0.53
N ILE A 261 -5.55 9.35 1.59
CA ILE A 261 -5.39 7.91 1.51
C ILE A 261 -6.77 7.27 1.40
N ARG A 262 -7.00 6.38 0.43
CA ARG A 262 -8.22 5.55 0.36
C ARG A 262 -7.86 4.10 0.60
N ILE A 263 -8.52 3.43 1.54
CA ILE A 263 -8.24 2.04 1.93
C ILE A 263 -9.55 1.25 2.02
N PHE A 264 -9.54 0.02 1.48
CA PHE A 264 -10.59 -0.94 1.75
C PHE A 264 -10.49 -1.47 3.18
N GLN A 265 -11.60 -1.45 3.91
CA GLN A 265 -11.71 -1.94 5.28
C GLN A 265 -12.88 -2.92 5.41
N THR A 266 -12.79 -3.78 6.41
CA THR A 266 -13.93 -4.60 6.82
C THR A 266 -15.02 -3.72 7.43
N SER A 267 -16.29 -4.01 7.15
CA SER A 267 -17.40 -3.26 7.74
C SER A 267 -17.32 -3.27 9.27
N PRO A 268 -17.31 -2.10 9.95
CA PRO A 268 -17.25 -2.07 11.40
C PRO A 268 -18.54 -2.65 11.98
N LYS A 269 -18.42 -3.66 12.84
CA LYS A 269 -19.56 -4.14 13.65
C LYS A 269 -20.06 -3.08 14.66
N THR A 270 -19.25 -2.04 14.91
CA THR A 270 -19.52 -0.99 15.91
C THR A 270 -18.83 0.33 15.48
N SER A 271 -19.64 1.36 15.19
CA SER A 271 -19.34 2.78 14.93
C SER A 271 -18.23 3.15 13.92
N ASP A 272 -18.51 4.16 13.08
CA ASP A 272 -17.63 4.69 12.02
C ASP A 272 -16.28 5.28 12.51
N VAL A 273 -16.12 5.44 13.82
CA VAL A 273 -14.98 6.14 14.43
C VAL A 273 -13.76 5.22 14.53
N HIS A 274 -13.95 3.91 14.77
CA HIS A 274 -12.83 3.00 14.96
C HIS A 274 -12.30 2.43 13.64
N MET A 275 -11.01 2.66 13.36
CA MET A 275 -10.28 1.97 12.30
C MET A 275 -9.77 0.63 12.82
N SER A 276 -9.80 -0.40 11.96
CA SER A 276 -9.15 -1.68 12.27
C SER A 276 -7.63 -1.49 12.37
N ASN A 277 -6.97 -2.33 13.17
CA ASN A 277 -5.50 -2.33 13.26
C ASN A 277 -4.84 -2.53 11.89
N ASP A 278 -5.41 -3.40 11.05
CA ASP A 278 -4.90 -3.62 9.69
C ASP A 278 -4.94 -2.34 8.87
N SER A 279 -6.06 -1.61 8.92
CA SER A 279 -6.17 -0.32 8.23
C SER A 279 -5.17 0.71 8.76
N LEU A 280 -4.86 0.72 10.07
CA LEU A 280 -3.85 1.60 10.66
C LEU A 280 -2.43 1.23 10.21
N VAL A 281 -2.09 -0.06 10.17
CA VAL A 281 -0.81 -0.56 9.65
C VAL A 281 -0.65 -0.20 8.18
N LEU A 282 -1.65 -0.45 7.34
CA LEU A 282 -1.61 -0.08 5.92
C LEU A 282 -1.51 1.43 5.73
N SER A 283 -2.22 2.22 6.54
CA SER A 283 -2.11 3.68 6.53
C SER A 283 -0.70 4.14 6.92
N THR A 284 -0.06 3.46 7.87
CA THR A 284 1.32 3.73 8.29
C THR A 284 2.32 3.44 7.17
N ILE A 285 2.15 2.33 6.44
CA ILE A 285 2.93 2.04 5.23
C ILE A 285 2.76 3.16 4.21
N MET A 286 1.52 3.55 3.91
CA MET A 286 1.24 4.61 2.93
C MET A 286 1.84 5.96 3.36
N LEU A 287 1.66 6.38 4.62
CA LEU A 287 2.25 7.60 5.17
C LEU A 287 3.78 7.59 5.08
N THR A 288 4.41 6.45 5.37
CA THR A 288 5.86 6.28 5.22
C THR A 288 6.30 6.62 3.81
N LEU A 289 5.62 6.05 2.81
CA LEU A 289 5.97 6.25 1.40
C LEU A 289 5.65 7.68 0.93
N ILE A 290 4.54 8.27 1.38
CA ILE A 290 4.17 9.66 1.10
C ILE A 290 5.25 10.63 1.60
N GLU A 291 5.68 10.49 2.86
CA GLU A 291 6.73 11.34 3.43
C GLU A 291 8.02 11.24 2.59
N GLN A 292 8.38 10.04 2.12
CA GLN A 292 9.59 9.85 1.32
C GLN A 292 9.50 10.52 -0.06
N GLU A 293 8.34 10.49 -0.73
CA GLU A 293 8.17 11.23 -1.98
C GLU A 293 8.17 12.76 -1.74
N VAL A 294 7.57 13.23 -0.65
CA VAL A 294 7.60 14.66 -0.28
C VAL A 294 9.03 15.13 -0.01
N LEU A 295 9.85 14.32 0.66
CA LEU A 295 11.26 14.65 0.90
C LEU A 295 12.05 14.82 -0.40
N LYS A 296 11.83 13.94 -1.39
CA LYS A 296 12.47 14.08 -2.72
C LYS A 296 12.08 15.35 -3.43
N MET A 297 10.80 15.70 -3.43
CA MET A 297 10.31 16.93 -4.05
C MET A 297 10.92 18.19 -3.42
N ARG A 298 11.30 18.11 -2.14
CA ARG A 298 11.99 19.18 -1.40
C ARG A 298 13.51 19.22 -1.63
N GLY A 299 14.05 18.37 -2.51
CA GLY A 299 15.48 18.28 -2.77
C GLY A 299 16.28 17.55 -1.68
N ASN A 300 15.61 17.00 -0.67
CA ASN A 300 16.24 16.11 0.29
C ASN A 300 16.37 14.74 -0.37
N ASN A 301 17.58 14.41 -0.81
CA ASN A 301 17.90 13.07 -1.32
C ASN A 301 17.61 11.99 -0.27
N LYS A 302 17.52 10.73 -0.73
CA LYS A 302 17.25 9.54 0.10
C LYS A 302 17.93 9.64 1.48
N PRO A 303 17.28 9.18 2.57
CA PRO A 303 17.93 9.16 3.87
C PRO A 303 19.31 8.51 3.76
N SER A 304 20.37 9.21 4.14
CA SER A 304 21.71 8.63 4.16
C SER A 304 21.81 7.73 5.37
N LEU A 305 22.21 6.46 5.19
CA LEU A 305 22.65 5.69 6.36
C LEU A 305 23.96 6.25 6.88
N VAL A 306 24.01 6.33 8.21
CA VAL A 306 25.23 6.17 9.00
C VAL A 306 25.09 4.88 9.79
#